data_AF-A0A0B7N0A7-F1
#
_entry.id   AF-A0A0B7N0A7-F1
#
_cell.length_a   1.000
_cell.length_b   1.000
_cell.length_c   1.000
_cell.angle_alpha   90.00
_cell.angle_beta   90.00
_cell.angle_gamma   90.00
#
_symmetry.space_group_name_H-M   'P 1'
#
loop_
_entity.id
_entity.type
_entity.pdbx_description
1 polymer ?
#
loop_
_entity_poly.entity_id
_entity_poly.type
_entity_poly.pdbx_seq_one_letter_code
_entity_poly.pdbx_strand_id
1 'polypeptide(L)'
;MESSTKRKSDETEAPAPAKRQQTNTLSREYSIFSVKAVDDVTKYIADFIAEHCQRENVEIEAKLGILIEKRTNVRVNMGALTETIINPDDNRHYRFESNMPLEQHRHFNKILNDMVNKTQVREYRGERIKYKHTIETDRFYEVPNTRKKIRVTTDQATGKIVPNGIIEKIRIADLNIHAPNQALDFRISINLELPRTKPNTETSFERNKDRISYQHGGIAFDLTQVKGSADKDPDLRHELELEFADSSILANEKSKHDHFLAVML
;
A
#
# COMPACT_ATOMS: atom_id res chain seq x y z
N MET A 1 28.28 -86.61 -19.44
CA MET A 1 28.10 -86.19 -18.03
C MET A 1 28.43 -84.72 -17.95
N GLU A 2 27.44 -83.86 -18.22
CA GLU A 2 27.51 -82.43 -17.93
C GLU A 2 26.42 -82.16 -16.90
N SER A 3 26.79 -81.81 -15.67
CA SER A 3 25.83 -81.49 -14.61
C SER A 3 25.49 -80.01 -14.67
N SER A 4 24.25 -79.73 -15.04
CA SER A 4 23.62 -78.41 -14.97
C SER A 4 23.31 -78.03 -13.52
N THR A 5 24.06 -77.08 -12.95
CA THR A 5 23.79 -76.50 -11.62
C THR A 5 22.87 -75.28 -11.77
N LYS A 6 21.59 -75.43 -11.42
CA LYS A 6 20.63 -74.32 -11.28
C LYS A 6 21.05 -73.44 -10.09
N ARG A 7 21.27 -72.14 -10.34
CA ARG A 7 21.47 -71.12 -9.29
C ARG A 7 20.15 -70.89 -8.55
N LYS A 8 20.16 -71.01 -7.21
CA LYS A 8 19.12 -70.47 -6.33
C LYS A 8 19.30 -68.94 -6.26
N SER A 9 18.22 -68.22 -6.42
CA SER A 9 18.12 -66.77 -6.22
C SER A 9 18.28 -66.43 -4.74
N ASP A 10 19.19 -65.51 -4.42
CA ASP A 10 19.23 -64.83 -3.12
C ASP A 10 17.96 -63.97 -2.98
N GLU A 11 17.10 -64.31 -2.01
CA GLU A 11 16.10 -63.38 -1.48
C GLU A 11 16.84 -62.39 -0.59
N THR A 12 17.10 -61.19 -1.10
CA THR A 12 17.59 -60.07 -0.30
C THR A 12 16.43 -59.56 0.57
N GLU A 13 16.50 -59.85 1.87
CA GLU A 13 15.63 -59.27 2.89
C GLU A 13 15.66 -57.73 2.79
N ALA A 14 14.50 -57.13 2.54
CA ALA A 14 14.37 -55.68 2.52
C ALA A 14 14.63 -55.11 3.93
N PRO A 15 15.38 -54.00 4.07
CA PRO A 15 15.67 -53.45 5.39
C PRO A 15 14.38 -52.95 6.04
N ALA A 16 14.19 -53.29 7.32
CA ALA A 16 13.04 -52.86 8.10
C ALA A 16 12.90 -51.31 8.08
N PRO A 17 11.67 -50.78 8.05
CA PRO A 17 11.44 -49.34 7.98
C PRO A 17 12.05 -48.67 9.22
N ALA A 18 12.96 -47.73 8.99
CA ALA A 18 13.57 -46.92 10.04
C ALA A 18 12.46 -46.24 10.86
N LYS A 19 12.44 -46.50 12.18
CA LYS A 19 11.55 -45.80 13.11
C LYS A 19 11.83 -44.30 12.97
N ARG A 20 10.84 -43.54 12.49
CA ARG A 20 10.86 -42.07 12.50
C ARG A 20 11.16 -41.61 13.92
N GLN A 21 12.39 -41.15 14.16
CA GLN A 21 12.70 -40.41 15.37
C GLN A 21 11.84 -39.15 15.35
N GLN A 22 10.87 -39.07 16.25
CA GLN A 22 10.18 -37.81 16.52
C GLN A 22 11.23 -36.84 17.06
N THR A 23 11.81 -36.04 16.18
CA THR A 23 12.52 -34.84 16.60
C THR A 23 11.47 -33.91 17.19
N ASN A 24 11.32 -33.93 18.52
CA ASN A 24 10.61 -32.90 19.26
C ASN A 24 11.39 -31.59 19.06
N THR A 25 11.18 -30.93 17.92
CA THR A 25 11.67 -29.57 17.69
C THR A 25 10.82 -28.67 18.58
N LEU A 26 11.36 -28.31 19.75
CA LEU A 26 10.78 -27.28 20.60
C LEU A 26 10.55 -26.03 19.76
N SER A 27 9.29 -25.58 19.66
CA SER A 27 8.96 -24.30 19.03
C SER A 27 9.67 -23.20 19.80
N ARG A 28 10.49 -22.39 19.12
CA ARG A 28 11.16 -21.26 19.77
C ARG A 28 10.12 -20.21 20.15
N GLU A 29 10.12 -19.79 21.40
CA GLU A 29 9.33 -18.66 21.89
C GLU A 29 9.84 -17.35 21.29
N TYR A 30 8.96 -16.35 21.15
CA TYR A 30 9.31 -15.06 20.53
C TYR A 30 10.31 -14.23 21.35
N SER A 31 10.22 -14.30 22.68
CA SER A 31 11.09 -13.60 23.63
C SER A 31 10.98 -14.29 25.00
N ILE A 32 11.79 -13.87 25.97
CA ILE A 32 11.69 -14.34 27.38
C ILE A 32 10.32 -14.02 28.01
N PHE A 33 9.59 -13.06 27.45
CA PHE A 33 8.25 -12.69 27.89
C PHE A 33 7.15 -13.50 27.17
N SER A 34 7.52 -14.43 26.27
CA SER A 34 6.59 -15.10 25.36
C SER A 34 5.73 -14.14 24.51
N VAL A 35 6.17 -12.89 24.37
CA VAL A 35 5.50 -11.84 23.58
C VAL A 35 6.35 -11.47 22.38
N LYS A 36 5.71 -11.28 21.22
CA LYS A 36 6.34 -10.71 20.04
C LYS A 36 6.32 -9.17 20.14
N ALA A 37 7.48 -8.56 20.38
CA ALA A 37 7.60 -7.12 20.39
C ALA A 37 7.28 -6.53 19.01
N VAL A 38 6.61 -5.38 19.01
CA VAL A 38 6.34 -4.59 17.80
C VAL A 38 7.54 -3.68 17.55
N ASP A 39 7.92 -3.53 16.29
CA ASP A 39 8.95 -2.60 15.86
C ASP A 39 8.53 -1.14 16.11
N ASP A 40 9.49 -0.28 16.48
CA ASP A 40 9.22 1.11 16.87
C ASP A 40 8.63 1.95 15.73
N VAL A 41 9.10 1.75 14.49
CA VAL A 41 8.55 2.46 13.31
C VAL A 41 7.11 2.05 13.10
N THR A 42 6.84 0.74 13.16
CA THR A 42 5.48 0.18 13.04
C THR A 42 4.56 0.74 14.14
N LYS A 43 5.03 0.76 15.39
CA LYS A 43 4.27 1.29 16.52
C LYS A 43 3.95 2.77 16.33
N TYR A 44 4.94 3.58 15.95
CA TYR A 44 4.74 5.00 15.74
C TYR A 44 3.73 5.28 14.62
N ILE A 45 3.82 4.55 13.51
CA ILE A 45 2.85 4.65 12.41
C ILE A 45 1.44 4.28 12.89
N ALA A 46 1.31 3.22 13.69
CA ALA A 46 0.03 2.81 14.24
C ALA A 46 -0.57 3.87 15.16
N ASP A 47 0.24 4.47 16.04
CA ASP A 47 -0.17 5.55 16.93
C ASP A 47 -0.58 6.80 16.13
N PHE A 48 0.20 7.18 15.11
CA PHE A 48 -0.12 8.28 14.18
C PHE A 48 -1.46 8.08 13.44
N ILE A 49 -1.72 6.87 12.95
CA ILE A 49 -3.00 6.54 12.29
C ILE A 49 -4.15 6.55 13.30
N ALA A 50 -3.93 6.00 14.49
CA ALA A 50 -4.93 5.88 15.54
C ALA A 50 -5.52 7.23 15.96
N GLU A 51 -4.74 8.32 15.91
CA GLU A 51 -5.19 9.68 16.22
C GLU A 51 -6.32 10.19 15.30
N HIS A 52 -6.45 9.63 14.09
CA HIS A 52 -7.34 10.17 13.07
C HIS A 52 -8.26 9.14 12.42
N CYS A 53 -8.04 7.84 12.65
CA CYS A 53 -8.79 6.76 11.99
C CYS A 53 -10.31 6.73 12.27
N GLN A 54 -10.77 7.36 13.34
CA GLN A 54 -12.20 7.43 13.70
C GLN A 54 -12.95 8.61 13.05
N ARG A 55 -12.25 9.46 12.28
CA ARG A 55 -12.89 10.60 11.61
C ARG A 55 -13.77 10.11 10.46
N GLU A 56 -14.93 10.73 10.29
CA GLU A 56 -15.79 10.46 9.13
C GLU A 56 -15.13 10.90 7.82
N ASN A 57 -15.34 10.12 6.76
CA ASN A 57 -14.76 10.35 5.42
C ASN A 57 -13.23 10.40 5.42
N VAL A 58 -12.57 9.74 6.38
CA VAL A 58 -11.12 9.64 6.41
C VAL A 58 -10.62 8.68 5.35
N GLU A 59 -9.59 9.11 4.65
CA GLU A 59 -8.78 8.30 3.74
C GLU A 59 -7.35 8.28 4.29
N ILE A 60 -6.80 7.07 4.40
CA ILE A 60 -5.44 6.83 4.88
C ILE A 60 -4.71 6.08 3.77
N GLU A 61 -3.73 6.74 3.18
CA GLU A 61 -2.99 6.27 2.02
C GLU A 61 -1.48 6.33 2.29
N ALA A 62 -0.73 5.34 1.83
CA ALA A 62 0.72 5.35 1.75
C ALA A 62 1.14 5.49 0.29
N LYS A 63 1.94 6.51 -0.02
CA LYS A 63 2.46 6.76 -1.38
C LYS A 63 3.93 6.43 -1.41
N LEU A 64 4.35 5.73 -2.47
CA LEU A 64 5.77 5.53 -2.74
C LEU A 64 6.30 6.68 -3.61
N GLY A 65 7.54 7.09 -3.36
CA GLY A 65 8.14 8.23 -4.02
C GLY A 65 9.56 8.49 -3.56
N ILE A 66 10.03 9.73 -3.73
CA ILE A 66 11.35 10.16 -3.28
C ILE A 66 11.19 11.35 -2.33
N LEU A 67 11.86 11.31 -1.18
CA LEU A 67 11.95 12.46 -0.30
C LEU A 67 13.16 13.30 -0.67
N ILE A 68 12.92 14.52 -1.15
CA ILE A 68 13.94 15.46 -1.63
C ILE A 68 14.24 16.52 -0.55
N GLU A 69 15.51 16.74 -0.24
CA GLU A 69 15.93 17.91 0.57
C GLU A 69 15.87 19.17 -0.31
N LYS A 70 15.08 20.17 0.09
CA LYS A 70 14.81 21.37 -0.73
C LYS A 70 16.06 22.20 -1.02
N ARG A 71 17.06 22.18 -0.12
CA ARG A 71 18.28 22.98 -0.26
C ARG A 71 19.23 22.43 -1.33
N THR A 72 19.34 21.10 -1.40
CA THR A 72 20.26 20.40 -2.31
C THR A 72 19.55 19.87 -3.55
N ASN A 73 18.22 19.77 -3.49
CA ASN A 73 17.35 19.21 -4.52
C ASN A 73 17.74 17.77 -4.91
N VAL A 74 18.29 17.01 -3.96
CA VAL A 74 18.59 15.58 -4.11
C VAL A 74 17.79 14.77 -3.08
N ARG A 75 17.71 13.45 -3.31
CA ARG A 75 17.13 12.53 -2.33
C ARG A 75 17.82 12.72 -0.98
N VAL A 76 17.01 12.77 0.08
CA VAL A 76 17.50 12.95 1.44
C VAL A 76 18.54 11.86 1.77
N ASN A 77 19.58 12.28 2.47
CA ASN A 77 20.52 11.37 3.11
C ASN A 77 20.80 11.95 4.50
N MET A 78 20.35 11.21 5.51
CA MET A 78 20.49 11.60 6.92
C MET A 78 21.47 10.71 7.69
N GLY A 79 22.26 9.90 6.99
CA GLY A 79 23.18 8.94 7.61
C GLY A 79 22.47 7.78 8.34
N ALA A 80 21.14 7.65 8.19
CA ALA A 80 20.39 6.51 8.66
C ALA A 80 20.76 5.26 7.83
N LEU A 81 20.87 4.12 8.51
CA LEU A 81 21.17 2.84 7.87
C LEU A 81 19.91 2.01 7.63
N THR A 82 18.77 2.43 8.18
CA THR A 82 17.49 1.71 8.14
C THR A 82 16.35 2.68 7.89
N GLU A 83 15.17 2.12 7.62
CA GLU A 83 13.93 2.87 7.57
C GLU A 83 13.79 3.78 8.80
N THR A 84 13.53 5.07 8.56
CA THR A 84 13.54 6.10 9.59
C THR A 84 12.41 7.10 9.34
N ILE A 85 11.59 7.31 10.38
CA ILE A 85 10.56 8.35 10.37
C ILE A 85 11.23 9.73 10.43
N ILE A 86 10.83 10.61 9.53
CA ILE A 86 11.26 12.00 9.53
C ILE A 86 10.45 12.76 10.58
N ASN A 87 11.15 13.50 11.44
CA ASN A 87 10.49 14.38 12.40
C ASN A 87 9.56 15.36 11.64
N PRO A 88 8.25 15.40 11.96
CA PRO A 88 7.31 16.32 11.33
C PRO A 88 7.72 17.80 11.36
N ASP A 89 8.48 18.23 12.38
CA ASP A 89 9.00 19.60 12.48
C ASP A 89 9.98 19.95 11.35
N ASP A 90 10.65 18.95 10.79
CA ASP A 90 11.62 19.12 9.70
C ASP A 90 10.96 19.05 8.31
N ASN A 91 9.65 18.78 8.21
CA ASN A 91 8.94 18.69 6.93
C ASN A 91 9.10 19.94 6.05
N ARG A 92 9.35 21.12 6.65
CA ARG A 92 9.63 22.35 5.90
C ARG A 92 10.89 22.27 5.05
N HIS A 93 11.86 21.44 5.42
CA HIS A 93 13.13 21.24 4.71
C HIS A 93 13.02 20.22 3.57
N TYR A 94 11.97 19.42 3.56
CA TYR A 94 11.79 18.34 2.60
C TYR A 94 10.61 18.57 1.66
N ARG A 95 10.64 17.90 0.51
CA ARG A 95 9.55 17.81 -0.45
C ARG A 95 9.44 16.35 -0.88
N PHE A 96 8.25 15.77 -0.76
CA PHE A 96 8.01 14.42 -1.26
C PHE A 96 7.51 14.50 -2.70
N GLU A 97 8.14 13.73 -3.57
CA GLU A 97 7.71 13.53 -4.95
C GLU A 97 7.07 12.15 -5.08
N SER A 98 5.75 12.12 -5.19
CA SER A 98 4.99 10.91 -5.53
C SER A 98 5.17 10.61 -7.01
N ASN A 99 6.30 10.01 -7.36
CA ASN A 99 6.62 9.60 -8.72
C ASN A 99 7.66 8.47 -8.68
N MET A 100 7.68 7.64 -9.71
CA MET A 100 8.72 6.64 -9.91
C MET A 100 9.09 6.50 -11.39
N PRO A 101 10.27 5.97 -11.72
CA PRO A 101 10.61 5.64 -13.09
C PRO A 101 9.59 4.67 -13.73
N LEU A 102 9.33 4.85 -15.03
CA LEU A 102 8.42 3.98 -15.80
C LEU A 102 8.79 2.49 -15.68
N GLU A 103 10.08 2.17 -15.65
CA GLU A 103 10.54 0.79 -15.50
C GLU A 103 10.10 0.18 -14.16
N GLN A 104 10.16 0.97 -13.07
CA GLN A 104 9.73 0.54 -11.75
C GLN A 104 8.21 0.37 -11.69
N HIS A 105 7.45 1.29 -12.29
CA HIS A 105 6.00 1.14 -12.44
C HIS A 105 5.63 -0.12 -13.22
N ARG A 106 6.32 -0.39 -14.34
CA ARG A 106 6.14 -1.63 -15.13
C ARG A 106 6.47 -2.88 -14.31
N HIS A 107 7.52 -2.81 -13.50
CA HIS A 107 7.93 -3.92 -12.63
C HIS A 107 6.85 -4.25 -11.58
N PHE A 108 6.34 -3.25 -10.87
CA PHE A 108 5.24 -3.46 -9.91
C PHE A 108 3.97 -3.98 -10.60
N ASN A 109 3.62 -3.41 -11.76
CA ASN A 109 2.47 -3.88 -12.53
C ASN A 109 2.60 -5.36 -12.91
N LYS A 110 3.79 -5.80 -13.32
CA LYS A 110 4.05 -7.21 -13.64
C LYS A 110 3.84 -8.10 -12.42
N ILE A 111 4.46 -7.75 -11.28
CA ILE A 111 4.36 -8.54 -10.05
C ILE A 111 2.90 -8.66 -9.60
N LEU A 112 2.16 -7.56 -9.58
CA LEU A 112 0.76 -7.56 -9.12
C LEU A 112 -0.15 -8.37 -10.06
N ASN A 113 0.02 -8.25 -11.38
CA ASN A 113 -0.71 -9.10 -12.33
C ASN A 113 -0.37 -10.59 -12.18
N ASP A 114 0.90 -10.92 -11.98
CA ASP A 114 1.32 -12.31 -11.73
C ASP A 114 0.65 -12.85 -10.45
N MET A 115 0.53 -12.02 -9.41
CA MET A 115 -0.18 -12.40 -8.18
C MET A 115 -1.68 -12.55 -8.39
N VAL A 116 -2.34 -11.70 -9.18
CA VAL A 116 -3.74 -11.89 -9.56
C VAL A 116 -3.91 -13.26 -10.21
N ASN A 117 -3.13 -13.57 -11.24
CA ASN A 117 -3.20 -14.85 -11.94
C ASN A 117 -3.03 -16.05 -10.98
N LYS A 118 -2.06 -15.98 -10.07
CA LYS A 118 -1.84 -17.01 -9.04
C LYS A 118 -3.04 -17.20 -8.12
N THR A 119 -3.71 -16.12 -7.70
CA THR A 119 -4.87 -16.23 -6.80
C THR A 119 -6.16 -16.61 -7.50
N GLN A 120 -6.23 -16.50 -8.83
CA GLN A 120 -7.43 -16.86 -9.61
C GLN A 120 -7.51 -18.36 -9.96
N VAL A 121 -6.45 -19.15 -9.75
CA VAL A 121 -6.50 -20.61 -10.00
C VAL A 121 -7.50 -21.31 -9.07
N ARG A 122 -8.01 -22.48 -9.49
CA ARG A 122 -9.09 -23.19 -8.79
C ARG A 122 -8.62 -23.81 -7.47
N GLU A 123 -7.36 -24.20 -7.42
CA GLU A 123 -6.72 -24.86 -6.28
C GLU A 123 -6.35 -23.86 -5.17
N TYR A 124 -6.34 -22.55 -5.48
CA TYR A 124 -6.01 -21.52 -4.51
C TYR A 124 -7.07 -21.45 -3.41
N ARG A 125 -6.60 -21.45 -2.15
CA ARG A 125 -7.44 -21.51 -0.95
C ARG A 125 -7.48 -20.19 -0.16
N GLY A 126 -6.71 -19.19 -0.57
CA GLY A 126 -6.64 -17.88 0.09
C GLY A 126 -7.66 -16.87 -0.45
N GLU A 127 -7.60 -15.65 0.07
CA GLU A 127 -8.34 -14.51 -0.45
C GLU A 127 -7.86 -14.18 -1.88
N ARG A 128 -8.80 -14.06 -2.82
CA ARG A 128 -8.50 -13.74 -4.20
C ARG A 128 -8.23 -12.25 -4.36
N ILE A 129 -7.21 -11.90 -5.12
CA ILE A 129 -6.92 -10.50 -5.43
C ILE A 129 -7.98 -10.02 -6.42
N LYS A 130 -8.69 -8.94 -6.06
CA LYS A 130 -9.63 -8.26 -6.96
C LYS A 130 -8.84 -7.31 -7.85
N TYR A 131 -9.26 -7.21 -9.10
CA TYR A 131 -8.62 -6.37 -10.11
C TYR A 131 -9.65 -5.41 -10.73
N LYS A 132 -9.27 -4.15 -10.91
CA LYS A 132 -10.08 -3.15 -11.62
C LYS A 132 -9.16 -2.20 -12.39
N HIS A 133 -9.53 -1.89 -13.63
CA HIS A 133 -8.86 -0.88 -14.44
C HIS A 133 -9.84 0.27 -14.69
N THR A 134 -9.45 1.50 -14.36
CA THR A 134 -10.26 2.70 -14.61
C THR A 134 -9.46 3.76 -15.35
N ILE A 135 -10.16 4.46 -16.24
CA ILE A 135 -9.62 5.61 -16.95
C ILE A 135 -10.55 6.79 -16.65
N GLU A 136 -10.03 7.72 -15.86
CA GLU A 136 -10.81 8.77 -15.23
C GLU A 136 -10.20 10.14 -15.53
N THR A 137 -11.02 11.17 -15.42
CA THR A 137 -10.60 12.57 -15.53
C THR A 137 -10.98 13.30 -14.25
N ASP A 138 -9.99 13.85 -13.56
CA ASP A 138 -10.18 14.71 -12.40
C ASP A 138 -10.20 16.18 -12.86
N ARG A 139 -11.32 16.86 -12.63
CA ARG A 139 -11.48 18.30 -12.84
C ARG A 139 -11.54 19.04 -11.51
N PHE A 140 -10.80 20.14 -11.41
CA PHE A 140 -10.72 20.95 -10.21
C PHE A 140 -11.43 22.27 -10.40
N TYR A 141 -12.22 22.64 -9.41
CA TYR A 141 -13.02 23.86 -9.36
C TYR A 141 -12.58 24.67 -8.15
N GLU A 142 -12.23 25.93 -8.37
CA GLU A 142 -11.90 26.84 -7.28
C GLU A 142 -13.19 27.40 -6.69
N VAL A 143 -13.26 27.43 -5.36
CA VAL A 143 -14.39 28.01 -4.63
C VAL A 143 -14.11 29.50 -4.40
N PRO A 144 -14.96 30.42 -4.91
CA PRO A 144 -14.73 31.87 -4.81
C PRO A 144 -14.46 32.33 -3.39
N ASN A 145 -13.53 33.27 -3.23
CA ASN A 145 -13.13 33.85 -1.94
C ASN A 145 -12.57 32.84 -0.92
N THR A 146 -12.16 31.66 -1.37
CA THR A 146 -11.49 30.66 -0.53
C THR A 146 -10.28 30.08 -1.25
N ARG A 147 -9.43 29.35 -0.52
CA ARG A 147 -8.36 28.52 -1.11
C ARG A 147 -8.79 27.08 -1.36
N LYS A 148 -10.10 26.80 -1.25
CA LYS A 148 -10.64 25.44 -1.35
C LYS A 148 -10.81 25.05 -2.81
N LYS A 149 -10.56 23.77 -3.09
CA LYS A 149 -10.74 23.17 -4.41
C LYS A 149 -11.68 22.00 -4.29
N ILE A 150 -12.68 21.96 -5.16
CA ILE A 150 -13.59 20.82 -5.31
C ILE A 150 -13.11 20.01 -6.51
N ARG A 151 -12.93 18.71 -6.31
CA ARG A 151 -12.58 17.74 -7.35
C ARG A 151 -13.85 17.06 -7.84
N VAL A 152 -14.04 17.03 -9.16
CA VAL A 152 -15.07 16.24 -9.84
C VAL A 152 -14.37 15.20 -10.71
N THR A 153 -14.61 13.94 -10.43
CA THR A 153 -14.06 12.80 -11.18
C THR A 153 -15.12 12.25 -12.13
N THR A 154 -14.76 12.08 -13.41
CA THR A 154 -15.61 11.48 -14.44
C THR A 154 -14.93 10.30 -15.09
N ASP A 155 -15.69 9.24 -15.37
CA ASP A 155 -15.24 8.12 -16.18
C ASP A 155 -15.11 8.56 -17.65
N GLN A 156 -13.98 8.27 -18.30
CA GLN A 156 -13.72 8.74 -19.67
C GLN A 156 -14.56 8.02 -20.73
N ALA A 157 -14.90 6.75 -20.51
CA ALA A 157 -15.65 5.96 -21.49
C ALA A 157 -17.12 6.40 -21.55
N THR A 158 -17.71 6.73 -20.40
CA THR A 158 -19.13 7.06 -20.27
C THR A 158 -19.40 8.56 -20.14
N GLY A 159 -18.39 9.35 -19.78
CA GLY A 159 -18.53 10.78 -19.45
C GLY A 159 -19.32 11.06 -18.17
N LYS A 160 -19.71 10.02 -17.44
CA LYS A 160 -20.52 10.15 -16.21
C LYS A 160 -19.62 10.44 -15.00
N ILE A 161 -20.18 11.19 -14.05
CA ILE A 161 -19.54 11.39 -12.74
C ILE A 161 -19.49 10.04 -12.02
N VAL A 162 -18.31 9.65 -11.53
CA VAL A 162 -18.18 8.40 -10.78
C VAL A 162 -18.91 8.50 -9.43
N PRO A 163 -19.44 7.39 -8.87
CA PRO A 163 -20.07 7.41 -7.56
C PRO A 163 -19.17 8.06 -6.51
N ASN A 164 -19.72 9.00 -5.72
CA ASN A 164 -18.98 9.80 -4.74
C ASN A 164 -17.80 10.61 -5.32
N GLY A 165 -17.74 10.81 -6.64
CA GLY A 165 -16.65 11.48 -7.33
C GLY A 165 -16.61 13.00 -7.20
N ILE A 166 -17.44 13.61 -6.35
CA ILE A 166 -17.44 15.05 -6.11
C ILE A 166 -17.05 15.31 -4.67
N ILE A 167 -15.81 15.74 -4.46
CA ILE A 167 -15.24 15.87 -3.12
C ILE A 167 -14.44 17.16 -2.92
N GLU A 168 -14.36 17.61 -1.67
CA GLU A 168 -13.33 18.51 -1.17
C GLU A 168 -12.32 17.68 -0.37
N LYS A 169 -11.10 17.51 -0.90
CA LYS A 169 -10.02 16.76 -0.23
C LYS A 169 -9.26 17.69 0.70
N ILE A 170 -9.23 17.37 2.00
CA ILE A 170 -8.53 18.16 3.03
C ILE A 170 -7.42 17.30 3.62
N ARG A 171 -6.17 17.75 3.48
CA ARG A 171 -5.02 17.13 4.14
C ARG A 171 -5.09 17.38 5.64
N ILE A 172 -5.05 16.32 6.45
CA ILE A 172 -5.01 16.41 7.90
C ILE A 172 -3.59 16.29 8.41
N ALA A 173 -2.88 15.24 7.99
CA ALA A 173 -1.52 14.98 8.45
C ALA A 173 -0.73 14.21 7.40
N ASP A 174 0.60 14.34 7.47
CA ASP A 174 1.58 13.62 6.67
C ASP A 174 2.71 13.11 7.55
N LEU A 175 3.09 11.85 7.36
CA LEU A 175 4.27 11.25 7.96
C LEU A 175 5.20 10.79 6.84
N ASN A 176 6.42 11.34 6.80
CA ASN A 176 7.43 10.95 5.82
C ASN A 176 8.36 9.90 6.42
N ILE A 177 8.67 8.86 5.66
CA ILE A 177 9.58 7.81 6.06
C ILE A 177 10.68 7.69 5.01
N HIS A 178 11.93 7.86 5.44
CA HIS A 178 13.10 7.64 4.60
C HIS A 178 13.53 6.17 4.66
N ALA A 179 13.74 5.56 3.50
CA ALA A 179 14.14 4.17 3.37
C ALA A 179 15.48 4.05 2.62
N PRO A 180 16.63 4.19 3.30
CA PRO A 180 17.95 4.29 2.67
C PRO A 180 18.37 3.03 1.89
N ASN A 181 17.85 1.86 2.28
CA ASN A 181 18.13 0.59 1.61
C ASN A 181 17.14 0.25 0.48
N GLN A 182 16.21 1.16 0.18
CA GLN A 182 15.21 0.98 -0.87
C GLN A 182 15.37 2.06 -1.94
N ALA A 183 14.90 1.76 -3.15
CA ALA A 183 14.92 2.73 -4.26
C ALA A 183 13.94 3.90 -4.03
N LEU A 184 12.87 3.67 -3.27
CA LEU A 184 11.83 4.65 -2.98
C LEU A 184 11.71 4.84 -1.46
N ASP A 185 11.44 6.08 -1.07
CA ASP A 185 10.90 6.47 0.23
C ASP A 185 9.37 6.35 0.18
N PHE A 186 8.70 6.59 1.31
CA PHE A 186 7.23 6.63 1.31
C PHE A 186 6.68 7.67 2.28
N ARG A 187 5.44 8.08 2.01
CA ARG A 187 4.68 9.00 2.83
C ARG A 187 3.33 8.39 3.17
N ILE A 188 2.98 8.42 4.45
CA ILE A 188 1.62 8.14 4.91
C ILE A 188 0.88 9.47 4.97
N SER A 189 -0.20 9.58 4.23
CA SER A 189 -1.07 10.75 4.18
C SER A 189 -2.44 10.41 4.75
N ILE A 190 -2.94 11.28 5.63
CA ILE A 190 -4.29 11.19 6.17
C ILE A 190 -5.07 12.38 5.63
N ASN A 191 -6.15 12.10 4.90
CA ASN A 191 -7.02 13.08 4.28
C ASN A 191 -8.46 12.91 4.74
N LEU A 192 -9.27 13.97 4.64
CA LEU A 192 -10.72 13.88 4.60
C LEU A 192 -11.21 14.07 3.16
N GLU A 193 -12.08 13.19 2.69
CA GLU A 193 -12.73 13.30 1.39
C GLU A 193 -14.19 13.72 1.57
N LEU A 194 -14.43 15.01 1.77
CA LEU A 194 -15.76 15.51 2.10
C LEU A 194 -16.65 15.58 0.86
N PRO A 195 -17.81 14.89 0.81
CA PRO A 195 -18.72 14.98 -0.33
C PRO A 195 -19.20 16.41 -0.57
N ARG A 196 -19.30 16.80 -1.85
CA ARG A 196 -19.75 18.12 -2.29
C ARG A 196 -20.71 18.02 -3.47
N THR A 197 -21.42 19.11 -3.75
CA THR A 197 -22.22 19.26 -4.97
C THR A 197 -21.34 19.78 -6.10
N LYS A 198 -21.69 19.43 -7.35
CA LYS A 198 -20.97 19.92 -8.52
C LYS A 198 -21.00 21.46 -8.55
N PRO A 199 -19.85 22.15 -8.63
CA PRO A 199 -19.82 23.59 -8.76
C PRO A 199 -20.34 24.06 -10.12
N ASN A 200 -20.91 25.26 -10.16
CA ASN A 200 -21.31 25.95 -11.40
C ASN A 200 -20.20 26.85 -11.97
N THR A 201 -19.00 26.81 -11.38
CA THR A 201 -17.84 27.57 -11.83
C THR A 201 -17.10 26.86 -12.96
N GLU A 202 -16.20 27.58 -13.64
CA GLU A 202 -15.31 26.98 -14.62
C GLU A 202 -14.23 26.12 -13.94
N THR A 203 -13.74 25.14 -14.70
CA THR A 203 -12.64 24.28 -14.27
C THR A 203 -11.33 25.03 -14.31
N SER A 204 -10.59 25.05 -13.20
CA SER A 204 -9.27 25.68 -13.15
C SER A 204 -8.16 24.78 -13.68
N PHE A 205 -8.29 23.47 -13.49
CA PHE A 205 -7.29 22.47 -13.87
C PHE A 205 -7.95 21.11 -14.12
N GLU A 206 -7.37 20.34 -15.03
CA GLU A 206 -7.77 18.97 -15.34
C GLU A 206 -6.53 18.07 -15.39
N ARG A 207 -6.69 16.84 -14.92
CA ARG A 207 -5.71 15.76 -15.10
C ARG A 207 -6.42 14.47 -15.50
N ASN A 208 -5.77 13.70 -16.36
CA ASN A 208 -6.23 12.39 -16.80
C ASN A 208 -5.47 11.31 -16.04
N LYS A 209 -6.20 10.27 -15.63
CA LYS A 209 -5.70 9.20 -14.79
C LYS A 209 -6.02 7.86 -15.42
N ASP A 210 -5.00 7.04 -15.58
CA ASP A 210 -5.12 5.63 -15.94
C ASP A 210 -4.68 4.81 -14.73
N ARG A 211 -5.63 4.14 -14.07
CA ARG A 211 -5.43 3.47 -12.78
C ARG A 211 -5.71 1.98 -12.89
N ILE A 212 -4.74 1.18 -12.48
CA ILE A 212 -4.88 -0.24 -12.25
C ILE A 212 -4.90 -0.49 -10.74
N SER A 213 -6.05 -0.90 -10.23
CA SER A 213 -6.30 -1.16 -8.80
C SER A 213 -6.34 -2.65 -8.51
N TYR A 214 -5.62 -3.05 -7.47
CA TYR A 214 -5.62 -4.40 -6.91
C TYR A 214 -6.11 -4.36 -5.47
N GLN A 215 -6.99 -5.26 -5.04
CA GLN A 215 -7.46 -5.28 -3.65
C GLN A 215 -7.28 -6.67 -3.03
N HIS A 216 -6.67 -6.70 -1.84
CA HIS A 216 -6.41 -7.92 -1.06
C HIS A 216 -6.21 -7.57 0.41
N GLY A 217 -6.80 -8.33 1.33
CA GLY A 217 -6.61 -8.16 2.78
C GLY A 217 -7.12 -6.81 3.31
N GLY A 218 -8.15 -6.24 2.68
CA GLY A 218 -8.68 -4.92 3.06
C GLY A 218 -7.82 -3.73 2.60
N ILE A 219 -6.74 -3.96 1.86
CA ILE A 219 -5.87 -2.92 1.29
C ILE A 219 -6.08 -2.86 -0.22
N ALA A 220 -6.17 -1.66 -0.77
CA ALA A 220 -6.09 -1.41 -2.20
C ALA A 220 -4.67 -0.94 -2.58
N PHE A 221 -4.17 -1.43 -3.70
CA PHE A 221 -2.88 -1.11 -4.29
C PHE A 221 -3.17 -0.50 -5.67
N ASP A 222 -2.88 0.79 -5.81
CA ASP A 222 -3.24 1.58 -6.97
C ASP A 222 -1.99 1.99 -7.75
N LEU A 223 -1.82 1.41 -8.93
CA LEU A 223 -0.85 1.87 -9.92
C LEU A 223 -1.51 2.88 -10.83
N THR A 224 -1.08 4.14 -10.75
CA THR A 224 -1.71 5.23 -11.49
C THR A 224 -0.71 5.93 -12.40
N GLN A 225 -1.07 6.06 -13.68
CA GLN A 225 -0.44 7.01 -14.58
C GLN A 225 -1.24 8.30 -14.58
N VAL A 226 -0.62 9.42 -14.21
CA VAL A 226 -1.26 10.72 -14.16
C VAL A 226 -0.67 11.61 -15.24
N LYS A 227 -1.52 12.10 -16.13
CA LYS A 227 -1.16 13.05 -17.18
C LYS A 227 -1.88 14.37 -16.91
N GLY A 228 -1.12 15.40 -16.57
CA GLY A 228 -1.67 16.75 -16.42
C GLY A 228 -2.08 17.37 -17.75
N SER A 229 -2.72 18.54 -17.69
CA SER A 229 -3.00 19.33 -18.89
C SER A 229 -1.68 19.80 -19.53
N ALA A 230 -1.56 19.66 -20.85
CA ALA A 230 -0.34 19.93 -21.61
C ALA A 230 0.27 21.32 -21.35
N ASP A 231 -0.57 22.32 -21.05
CA ASP A 231 -0.15 23.69 -20.82
C ASP A 231 0.31 23.97 -19.37
N LYS A 232 -0.04 23.11 -18.40
CA LYS A 232 0.17 23.37 -16.96
C LYS A 232 1.05 22.34 -16.27
N ASP A 233 0.99 21.08 -16.69
CA ASP A 233 1.70 19.97 -16.06
C ASP A 233 1.92 18.88 -17.12
N PRO A 234 2.90 19.07 -18.02
CA PRO A 234 3.12 18.19 -19.17
C PRO A 234 3.70 16.83 -18.76
N ASP A 235 4.23 16.71 -17.55
CA ASP A 235 4.96 15.53 -17.10
C ASP A 235 4.00 14.39 -16.75
N LEU A 236 4.21 13.25 -17.40
CA LEU A 236 3.59 11.99 -17.04
C LEU A 236 4.19 11.50 -15.73
N ARG A 237 3.34 11.26 -14.74
CA ARG A 237 3.75 10.70 -13.45
C ARG A 237 3.30 9.25 -13.33
N HIS A 238 4.14 8.46 -12.67
CA HIS A 238 3.86 7.09 -12.33
C HIS A 238 3.80 6.97 -10.81
N GLU A 239 2.62 6.69 -10.28
CA GLU A 239 2.34 6.67 -8.85
C GLU A 239 2.00 5.22 -8.43
N LEU A 240 2.42 4.85 -7.22
CA LEU A 240 1.95 3.66 -6.52
C LEU A 240 1.46 4.09 -5.15
N GLU A 241 0.18 3.86 -4.90
CA GLU A 241 -0.51 4.21 -3.67
C GLU A 241 -1.06 2.93 -3.03
N LEU A 242 -0.97 2.84 -1.71
CA LEU A 242 -1.61 1.79 -0.92
C LEU A 242 -2.62 2.46 0.01
N GLU A 243 -3.85 2.00 0.06
CA GLU A 243 -4.88 2.60 0.91
C GLU A 243 -5.72 1.53 1.61
N PHE A 244 -6.25 1.88 2.78
CA PHE A 244 -7.27 1.05 3.41
C PHE A 244 -8.56 1.18 2.61
N ALA A 245 -9.03 0.07 2.03
CA ALA A 245 -10.23 0.05 1.20
C ALA A 245 -11.50 0.38 2.00
N ASP A 246 -11.46 0.16 3.32
CA ASP A 246 -12.49 0.57 4.26
C ASP A 246 -11.82 1.08 5.55
N SER A 247 -11.88 2.39 5.76
CA SER A 247 -11.29 3.04 6.93
C SER A 247 -12.03 2.71 8.23
N SER A 248 -13.27 2.22 8.17
CA SER A 248 -14.02 1.80 9.37
C SER A 248 -13.38 0.60 10.07
N ILE A 249 -12.63 -0.24 9.34
CA ILE A 249 -11.87 -1.35 9.91
C ILE A 249 -10.85 -0.82 10.93
N LEU A 250 -10.15 0.26 10.60
CA LEU A 250 -9.17 0.87 11.51
C LEU A 250 -9.84 1.48 12.74
N ALA A 251 -10.98 2.14 12.57
CA ALA A 251 -11.74 2.67 13.69
C ALA A 251 -12.16 1.55 14.66
N ASN A 252 -12.61 0.41 14.13
CA ASN A 252 -12.99 -0.75 14.93
C ASN A 252 -11.80 -1.37 15.68
N GLU A 253 -10.64 -1.51 15.02
CA GLU A 253 -9.42 -2.01 15.66
C GLU A 253 -8.94 -1.07 16.78
N LYS A 254 -9.01 0.25 16.57
CA LYS A 254 -8.71 1.23 17.61
C LYS A 254 -9.63 1.08 18.82
N SER A 255 -10.94 0.93 18.60
CA SER A 255 -11.89 0.71 19.70
C SER A 255 -11.61 -0.57 20.50
N LYS A 256 -11.21 -1.67 19.84
CA LYS A 256 -10.80 -2.90 20.53
C LYS A 256 -9.54 -2.69 21.37
N HIS A 257 -8.55 -1.99 20.82
CA HIS A 257 -7.31 -1.68 21.52
C HIS A 257 -7.55 -0.81 22.76
N ASP A 258 -8.40 0.22 22.64
CA ASP A 258 -8.74 1.09 23.76
C ASP A 258 -9.50 0.36 24.85
N HIS A 259 -10.42 -0.55 24.46
CA HIS A 259 -11.09 -1.43 25.42
C HIS A 259 -10.11 -2.35 26.14
N PHE A 260 -9.17 -2.96 25.41
CA PHE A 260 -8.14 -3.81 26.01
C PHE A 260 -7.29 -3.06 27.04
N LEU A 261 -6.86 -1.83 26.71
CA LEU A 261 -6.12 -0.99 27.65
C LEU A 261 -6.96 -0.62 28.89
N ALA A 262 -8.24 -0.32 28.71
CA ALA A 262 -9.13 0.06 29.81
C ALA A 262 -9.44 -1.10 30.78
N VAL A 263 -9.32 -2.37 30.34
CA VAL A 263 -9.53 -3.55 31.18
C VAL A 263 -8.26 -3.98 31.93
N MET A 264 -7.09 -3.58 31.43
CA MET A 264 -5.78 -3.95 31.99
C MET A 264 -5.23 -2.93 33.01
N LEU A 265 -5.83 -1.73 33.09
CA LEU A 265 -5.51 -0.66 34.04
C LEU A 265 -6.58 -0.54 35.11
#